data_AF-A0A5R8KBI2-F1
#
_entry.id   AF-A0A5R8KBI2-F1
#
_cell.length_a   1.000
_cell.length_b   1.000
_cell.length_c   1.000
_cell.angle_alpha   90.00
_cell.angle_beta   90.00
_cell.angle_gamma   90.00
#
_symmetry.space_group_name_H-M   'P 1'
#
loop_
_entity.id
_entity.type
_entity.pdbx_description
1 polymer ?
#
loop_
_entity_poly.entity_id
_entity_poly.type
_entity_poly.pdbx_seq_one_letter_code
_entity_poly.pdbx_strand_id
1 'polypeptide(L)'
;MKPLLIPAFLFLTIACFGGMRSAPAPYAITSPGGHFVFSMTPGPKGKEYEKGSGICYKVNQDGTFTELWRTSDWYSEDIQLHYDGNVLASVGTWRSGDQEVDAKDLLAVAFYNKGKQVARYKISDLVKDEEKLVYSEGGLSWLEYELYVSPAFLPGEEVFQIKTVDGIRYRFDINTGEIVDSNKKDADSKLTEPGN
;
A
#
# COMPACT_ATOMS: atom_id res chain seq x y z
N MET A 1 8.07 65.50 -26.27
CA MET A 1 7.46 64.85 -25.09
C MET A 1 7.46 63.35 -25.34
N LYS A 2 8.21 62.55 -24.57
CA LYS A 2 8.28 61.08 -24.71
C LYS A 2 7.29 60.44 -23.72
N PRO A 3 6.39 59.55 -24.14
CA PRO A 3 5.52 58.86 -23.19
C PRO A 3 6.30 57.78 -22.45
N LEU A 4 6.13 57.78 -21.12
CA LEU A 4 6.72 56.88 -20.14
C LEU A 4 5.94 55.55 -20.18
N LEU A 5 6.58 54.46 -20.61
CA LEU A 5 5.99 53.12 -20.57
C LEU A 5 6.16 52.56 -19.15
N ILE A 6 5.06 52.40 -18.41
CA ILE A 6 5.02 51.69 -17.13
C ILE A 6 4.76 50.21 -17.44
N PRO A 7 5.67 49.28 -17.14
CA PRO A 7 5.37 47.86 -17.30
C PRO A 7 4.39 47.45 -16.18
N ALA A 8 3.15 47.17 -16.57
CA ALA A 8 2.16 46.56 -15.70
C ALA A 8 2.59 45.12 -15.40
N PHE A 9 3.16 44.91 -14.23
CA PHE A 9 3.53 43.60 -13.71
C PHE A 9 2.25 42.89 -13.27
N LEU A 10 1.67 42.10 -14.18
CA LEU A 10 0.49 41.28 -13.92
C LEU A 10 0.91 40.11 -13.02
N PHE A 11 0.67 40.21 -11.71
CA PHE A 11 0.82 39.10 -10.78
C PHE A 11 -0.25 38.05 -11.07
N LEU A 12 0.10 37.06 -11.90
CA LEU A 12 -0.70 35.86 -12.09
C LEU A 12 -0.58 35.00 -10.82
N THR A 13 -1.54 35.14 -9.90
CA THR A 13 -1.69 34.22 -8.78
C THR A 13 -2.22 32.90 -9.34
N ILE A 14 -1.30 31.98 -9.65
CA ILE A 14 -1.68 30.59 -9.91
C ILE A 14 -2.21 30.07 -8.57
N ALA A 15 -3.52 29.88 -8.48
CA ALA A 15 -4.12 29.15 -7.37
C ALA A 15 -3.50 27.75 -7.36
N CYS A 16 -2.54 27.55 -6.46
CA CYS A 16 -1.98 26.24 -6.21
C CYS A 16 -3.08 25.43 -5.52
N PHE A 17 -3.79 24.60 -6.29
CA PHE A 17 -4.66 23.58 -5.73
C PHE A 17 -3.77 22.56 -5.05
N GLY A 18 -3.49 22.74 -3.76
CA GLY A 18 -2.88 21.70 -2.94
C GLY A 18 -3.78 20.46 -3.03
N GLY A 19 -3.22 19.33 -3.49
CA GLY A 19 -3.97 18.11 -3.70
C GLY A 19 -4.73 17.70 -2.44
N MET A 20 -6.06 17.86 -2.45
CA MET A 20 -6.90 17.34 -1.37
C MET A 20 -6.94 15.82 -1.48
N ARG A 21 -6.62 15.13 -0.38
CA ARG A 21 -6.78 13.69 -0.28
C ARG A 21 -8.24 13.30 -0.41
N SER A 22 -8.50 12.18 -1.08
CA SER A 22 -9.80 11.54 -1.01
C SER A 22 -9.98 10.98 0.39
N ALA A 23 -11.14 11.20 1.00
CA ALA A 23 -11.46 10.60 2.28
C ALA A 23 -11.55 9.07 2.10
N PRO A 24 -11.02 8.24 3.03
CA PRO A 24 -11.31 6.80 3.08
C PRO A 24 -12.75 6.47 2.71
N ALA A 25 -12.93 5.47 1.86
CA ALA A 25 -14.22 5.09 1.33
C ALA A 25 -14.39 3.58 1.41
N PRO A 26 -15.62 3.06 1.55
CA PRO A 26 -15.85 1.64 1.45
C PRO A 26 -15.41 1.11 0.08
N TYR A 27 -14.77 -0.05 0.06
CA TYR A 27 -14.38 -0.72 -1.17
C TYR A 27 -14.40 -2.23 -0.99
N ALA A 28 -14.21 -2.96 -2.10
CA ALA A 28 -14.02 -4.40 -2.08
C ALA A 28 -12.95 -4.81 -3.09
N ILE A 29 -12.21 -5.87 -2.76
CA ILE A 29 -11.26 -6.53 -3.66
C ILE A 29 -11.66 -7.99 -3.84
N THR A 30 -11.19 -8.60 -4.92
CA THR A 30 -11.36 -10.03 -5.17
C THR A 30 -10.03 -10.76 -5.05
N SER A 31 -10.07 -12.03 -4.66
CA SER A 31 -8.91 -12.90 -4.77
C SER A 31 -8.58 -13.16 -6.25
N PRO A 32 -7.35 -13.61 -6.56
CA PRO A 32 -7.09 -14.28 -7.83
C PRO A 32 -8.15 -15.36 -8.10
N GLY A 33 -8.71 -15.37 -9.32
CA GLY A 33 -9.79 -16.29 -9.72
C GLY A 33 -11.20 -15.87 -9.28
N GLY A 34 -11.37 -14.84 -8.45
CA GLY A 34 -12.69 -14.28 -8.10
C GLY A 34 -13.55 -15.15 -7.19
N HIS A 35 -12.99 -16.19 -6.57
CA HIS A 35 -13.71 -17.08 -5.67
C HIS A 35 -13.97 -16.48 -4.29
N PHE A 36 -13.24 -15.43 -3.93
CA PHE A 36 -13.36 -14.72 -2.66
C PHE A 36 -13.42 -13.22 -2.87
N VAL A 37 -14.19 -12.54 -2.02
CA VAL A 37 -14.31 -11.09 -1.98
C VAL A 37 -14.02 -10.63 -0.57
N PHE A 38 -13.19 -9.60 -0.43
CA PHE A 38 -13.00 -8.91 0.83
C PHE A 38 -13.53 -7.49 0.72
N SER A 39 -14.48 -7.13 1.58
CA SER A 39 -15.04 -5.80 1.71
C SER A 39 -14.41 -5.09 2.89
N MET A 40 -14.04 -3.82 2.71
CA MET A 40 -13.51 -2.94 3.76
C MET A 40 -14.39 -1.71 3.88
N THR A 41 -14.74 -1.34 5.10
CA THR A 41 -15.54 -0.15 5.43
C THR A 41 -14.76 0.69 6.44
N PRO A 42 -14.47 1.98 6.17
CA PRO A 42 -13.81 2.84 7.14
C PRO A 42 -14.72 3.08 8.35
N GLY A 43 -14.12 3.49 9.48
CA GLY A 43 -14.89 3.91 10.64
C GLY A 43 -15.68 5.20 10.38
N PRO A 44 -16.50 5.66 11.34
CA PRO A 44 -17.28 6.88 11.18
C PRO A 44 -16.38 8.11 10.97
N LYS A 45 -16.87 9.08 10.18
CA LYS A 45 -16.13 10.31 9.85
C LYS A 45 -15.64 11.03 11.11
N GLY A 46 -14.39 11.49 11.08
CA GLY A 46 -13.74 12.20 12.19
C GLY A 46 -12.56 11.40 12.75
N LYS A 47 -12.49 11.28 14.08
CA LYS A 47 -11.34 10.67 14.78
C LYS A 47 -11.27 9.15 14.68
N GLU A 48 -12.30 8.50 14.17
CA GLU A 48 -12.39 7.04 14.08
C GLU A 48 -12.27 6.54 12.64
N TYR A 49 -11.92 7.40 11.69
CA TYR A 49 -11.89 7.05 10.28
C TYR A 49 -10.90 5.93 9.95
N GLU A 50 -9.84 5.80 10.75
CA GLU A 50 -8.82 4.75 10.66
C GLU A 50 -9.25 3.43 11.34
N LYS A 51 -10.34 3.43 12.12
CA LYS A 51 -10.91 2.24 12.78
C LYS A 51 -11.94 1.55 11.90
N GLY A 52 -11.49 1.07 10.75
CA GLY A 52 -12.32 0.33 9.82
C GLY A 52 -12.70 -1.07 10.29
N SER A 53 -13.53 -1.72 9.49
CA SER A 53 -13.86 -3.14 9.62
C SER A 53 -13.93 -3.77 8.24
N GLY A 54 -13.56 -5.05 8.17
CA GLY A 54 -13.57 -5.79 6.91
C GLY A 54 -14.14 -7.19 7.07
N ILE A 55 -14.66 -7.72 5.96
CA ILE A 55 -15.37 -9.00 5.91
C ILE A 55 -14.91 -9.75 4.67
N CYS A 56 -14.48 -11.00 4.85
CA CYS A 56 -14.19 -11.90 3.74
C CYS A 56 -15.39 -12.81 3.47
N TYR A 57 -15.73 -12.94 2.19
CA TYR A 57 -16.78 -13.81 1.70
C TYR A 57 -16.23 -14.79 0.68
N LYS A 58 -16.75 -16.01 0.68
CA LYS A 58 -16.70 -16.95 -0.43
C LYS A 58 -17.86 -16.66 -1.38
N VAL A 59 -17.57 -16.63 -2.68
CA VAL A 59 -18.58 -16.55 -3.74
C VAL A 59 -19.03 -17.96 -4.10
N ASN A 60 -20.31 -18.25 -3.92
CA ASN A 60 -20.91 -19.54 -4.26
C ASN A 60 -21.25 -19.60 -5.75
N GLN A 61 -21.47 -20.82 -6.27
CA GLN A 61 -21.78 -21.03 -7.70
C GLN A 61 -23.11 -20.38 -8.13
N ASP A 62 -24.04 -20.18 -7.19
CA ASP A 62 -25.32 -19.51 -7.40
C ASP A 62 -25.22 -17.97 -7.29
N GLY A 63 -24.01 -17.44 -7.11
CA GLY A 63 -23.76 -16.00 -6.95
C GLY A 63 -24.03 -15.46 -5.54
N THR A 64 -24.40 -16.33 -4.58
CA THR A 64 -24.54 -15.92 -3.17
C THR A 64 -23.19 -15.81 -2.48
N PHE A 65 -23.17 -15.15 -1.32
CA PHE A 65 -21.97 -14.95 -0.52
C PHE A 65 -22.06 -15.68 0.81
N THR A 66 -21.02 -16.42 1.17
CA THR A 66 -20.85 -17.02 2.50
C THR A 66 -19.72 -16.31 3.23
N GLU A 67 -20.01 -15.71 4.37
CA GLU A 67 -18.98 -15.10 5.21
C GLU A 67 -18.00 -16.16 5.72
N LEU A 68 -16.70 -15.83 5.68
CA LEU A 68 -15.63 -16.67 6.20
C LEU A 68 -15.06 -16.13 7.51
N TRP A 69 -14.74 -14.84 7.54
CA TRP A 69 -14.13 -14.17 8.70
C TRP A 69 -14.26 -12.65 8.59
N ARG A 70 -14.00 -11.98 9.72
CA ARG A 70 -14.05 -10.53 9.87
C ARG A 70 -12.80 -10.00 10.55
N THR A 71 -12.55 -8.72 10.35
CA THR A 71 -11.50 -7.97 11.04
C THR A 71 -12.05 -6.58 11.43
N SER A 72 -11.49 -5.96 12.46
CA SER A 72 -11.94 -4.68 13.01
C SER A 72 -10.76 -3.85 13.51
N ASP A 73 -11.03 -2.57 13.79
CA ASP A 73 -10.11 -1.64 14.42
C ASP A 73 -8.92 -1.23 13.55
N TRP A 74 -9.03 -1.39 12.23
CA TRP A 74 -8.07 -0.88 11.26
C TRP A 74 -8.70 -0.68 9.88
N TYR A 75 -8.09 0.19 9.09
CA TYR A 75 -8.43 0.44 7.70
C TYR A 75 -7.15 0.53 6.87
N SER A 76 -7.17 0.00 5.66
CA SER A 76 -6.12 0.18 4.65
C SER A 76 -6.78 0.43 3.31
N GLU A 77 -6.10 1.14 2.41
CA GLU A 77 -6.51 1.33 1.01
C GLU A 77 -5.83 0.34 0.07
N ASP A 78 -4.70 -0.24 0.49
CA ASP A 78 -3.96 -1.23 -0.27
C ASP A 78 -3.93 -2.55 0.50
N ILE A 79 -4.63 -3.54 -0.04
CA ILE A 79 -4.74 -4.88 0.51
C ILE A 79 -4.64 -5.88 -0.63
N GLN A 80 -4.05 -7.02 -0.32
CA GLN A 80 -3.96 -8.16 -1.22
C GLN A 80 -4.64 -9.34 -0.54
N LEU A 81 -5.55 -10.01 -1.24
CA LEU A 81 -6.24 -11.21 -0.76
C LEU A 81 -5.66 -12.45 -1.46
N HIS A 82 -5.24 -13.43 -0.68
CA HIS A 82 -4.69 -14.67 -1.20
C HIS A 82 -5.77 -15.49 -1.94
N TYR A 83 -5.35 -16.38 -2.84
CA TYR A 83 -6.26 -17.14 -3.70
C TYR A 83 -7.20 -18.08 -2.91
N ASP A 84 -6.84 -18.44 -1.68
CA ASP A 84 -7.63 -19.32 -0.81
C ASP A 84 -8.62 -18.58 0.10
N GLY A 85 -8.57 -17.23 0.09
CA GLY A 85 -9.42 -16.37 0.91
C GLY A 85 -9.12 -16.41 2.42
N ASN A 86 -8.08 -17.11 2.88
CA ASN A 86 -7.74 -17.16 4.31
C ASN A 86 -6.72 -16.10 4.69
N VAL A 87 -5.81 -15.76 3.79
CA VAL A 87 -4.71 -14.82 4.06
C VAL A 87 -4.96 -13.49 3.39
N LEU A 88 -4.70 -12.42 4.14
CA LEU A 88 -4.72 -11.04 3.66
C LEU A 88 -3.41 -10.35 4.05
N ALA A 89 -2.79 -9.66 3.09
CA ALA A 89 -1.69 -8.76 3.34
C ALA A 89 -2.22 -7.32 3.21
N SER A 90 -2.12 -6.54 4.29
CA SER A 90 -2.39 -5.11 4.27
C SER A 90 -1.08 -4.39 4.02
N VAL A 91 -0.97 -3.76 2.87
CA VAL A 91 0.18 -2.95 2.51
C VAL A 91 -0.12 -1.54 2.99
N GLY A 92 0.60 -1.12 4.03
CA GLY A 92 0.46 0.22 4.58
C GLY A 92 0.89 1.25 3.55
N THR A 93 0.04 2.23 3.31
CA THR A 93 0.41 3.38 2.51
C THR A 93 0.10 4.68 3.26
N TRP A 94 0.93 5.68 2.98
CA TRP A 94 0.55 7.07 2.78
C TRP A 94 -0.06 7.81 3.99
N ARG A 95 0.83 8.25 4.89
CA ARG A 95 0.61 9.12 6.06
C ARG A 95 -0.43 10.24 5.87
N SER A 96 -1.56 10.24 6.58
CA SER A 96 -2.48 11.40 6.61
C SER A 96 -1.78 12.62 7.22
N GLY A 97 -1.97 13.80 6.60
CA GLY A 97 -1.16 15.00 6.80
C GLY A 97 -1.13 15.60 8.21
N ASP A 98 -1.91 15.06 9.15
CA ASP A 98 -2.12 15.64 10.49
C ASP A 98 -1.50 14.83 11.64
N GLN A 99 -0.91 13.65 11.36
CA GLN A 99 -0.25 12.87 12.39
C GLN A 99 1.25 13.21 12.48
N GLU A 100 1.68 13.68 13.65
CA GLU A 100 3.09 13.80 14.06
C GLU A 100 3.73 12.41 14.29
N VAL A 101 3.57 11.51 13.33
CA VAL A 101 4.19 10.18 13.37
C VAL A 101 5.38 10.20 12.42
N ASP A 102 6.53 9.80 12.95
CA ASP A 102 7.76 9.62 12.18
C ASP A 102 7.51 8.59 11.07
N ALA A 103 7.96 8.89 9.85
CA ALA A 103 7.84 8.02 8.69
C ALA A 103 8.30 6.60 9.00
N LYS A 104 9.38 6.45 9.76
CA LYS A 104 9.97 5.15 10.09
C LYS A 104 9.08 4.27 10.96
N ASP A 105 8.14 4.88 11.70
CA ASP A 105 7.22 4.20 12.61
C ASP A 105 5.88 3.84 11.97
N LEU A 106 5.64 4.29 10.74
CA LEU A 106 4.43 3.97 9.99
C LEU A 106 4.39 2.47 9.64
N LEU A 107 3.16 1.94 9.56
CA LEU A 107 2.92 0.59 9.07
C LEU A 107 3.42 0.46 7.63
N ALA A 108 4.26 -0.54 7.38
CA ALA A 108 4.67 -0.94 6.05
C ALA A 108 3.84 -2.13 5.56
N VAL A 109 3.81 -3.25 6.28
CA VAL A 109 2.97 -4.38 5.92
C VAL A 109 2.47 -5.10 7.16
N ALA A 110 1.23 -5.58 7.11
CA ALA A 110 0.66 -6.47 8.12
C ALA A 110 0.03 -7.69 7.45
N PHE A 111 0.15 -8.84 8.10
CA PHE A 111 -0.40 -10.11 7.63
C PHE A 111 -1.54 -10.55 8.55
N TYR A 112 -2.61 -11.04 7.93
CA TYR A 112 -3.78 -11.54 8.63
C TYR A 112 -4.11 -12.94 8.12
N ASN A 113 -4.37 -13.86 9.05
CA ASN A 113 -4.87 -15.20 8.75
C ASN A 113 -6.24 -15.35 9.42
N LYS A 114 -7.28 -15.55 8.60
CA LYS A 114 -8.69 -15.65 9.03
C LYS A 114 -9.11 -14.49 9.93
N GLY A 115 -8.74 -13.27 9.51
CA GLY A 115 -9.08 -12.02 10.19
C GLY A 115 -8.20 -11.64 11.39
N LYS A 116 -7.27 -12.51 11.82
CA LYS A 116 -6.35 -12.25 12.94
C LYS A 116 -4.99 -11.81 12.43
N GLN A 117 -4.46 -10.71 12.97
CA GLN A 117 -3.10 -10.26 12.65
C GLN A 117 -2.08 -11.29 13.16
N VAL A 118 -1.21 -11.77 12.28
CA VAL A 118 -0.13 -12.73 12.61
C VAL A 118 1.24 -12.07 12.61
N ALA A 119 1.45 -11.05 11.78
CA ALA A 119 2.67 -10.26 11.76
C ALA A 119 2.41 -8.80 11.35
N ARG A 120 3.33 -7.92 11.72
CA ARG A 120 3.29 -6.48 11.41
C ARG A 120 4.70 -5.92 11.35
N TYR A 121 4.97 -5.13 10.33
CA TYR A 121 6.25 -4.48 10.08
C TYR A 121 6.05 -2.99 9.87
N LYS A 122 6.94 -2.20 10.45
CA LYS A 122 7.10 -0.77 10.20
C LYS A 122 8.00 -0.52 9.01
N ILE A 123 8.02 0.72 8.52
CA ILE A 123 8.95 1.13 7.46
C ILE A 123 10.40 0.90 7.89
N SER A 124 10.78 1.24 9.12
CA SER A 124 12.13 0.99 9.67
C SER A 124 12.52 -0.49 9.73
N ASP A 125 11.55 -1.40 9.81
CA ASP A 125 11.85 -2.84 9.81
C ASP A 125 12.32 -3.30 8.42
N LEU A 126 11.89 -2.61 7.36
CA LEU A 126 12.07 -3.04 5.97
C LEU A 126 13.00 -2.13 5.14
N VAL A 127 12.92 -0.81 5.30
CA VAL A 127 13.78 0.16 4.59
C VAL A 127 15.02 0.42 5.44
N LYS A 128 16.21 0.16 4.87
CA LYS A 128 17.51 0.34 5.54
C LYS A 128 18.18 1.66 5.19
N ASP A 129 17.89 2.19 4.00
CA ASP A 129 18.38 3.48 3.54
C ASP A 129 17.22 4.50 3.51
N GLU A 130 17.04 5.21 4.63
CA GLU A 130 15.94 6.17 4.80
C GLU A 130 16.07 7.39 3.88
N GLU A 131 17.27 7.71 3.37
CA GLU A 131 17.48 8.82 2.44
C GLU A 131 16.77 8.57 1.08
N LYS A 132 16.40 7.32 0.81
CA LYS A 132 15.67 6.92 -0.41
C LYS A 132 14.15 6.99 -0.27
N LEU A 133 13.64 7.35 0.91
CA LEU A 133 12.21 7.59 1.09
C LEU A 133 11.77 8.78 0.24
N VAL A 134 10.70 8.59 -0.55
CA VAL A 134 10.20 9.64 -1.45
C VAL A 134 8.99 10.32 -0.82
N TYR A 135 9.12 11.62 -0.54
CA TYR A 135 8.04 12.47 -0.05
C TYR A 135 7.44 13.27 -1.19
N SER A 136 6.11 13.28 -1.30
CA SER A 136 5.35 14.05 -2.28
C SER A 136 4.18 14.76 -1.60
N GLU A 137 3.52 15.67 -2.33
CA GLU A 137 2.31 16.34 -1.83
C GLU A 137 1.20 15.37 -1.43
N GLY A 138 1.14 14.22 -2.10
CA GLY A 138 0.21 13.21 -1.67
C GLY A 138 0.66 12.56 -0.36
N GLY A 139 1.96 12.27 -0.15
CA GLY A 139 2.45 11.48 0.99
C GLY A 139 3.80 10.78 0.76
N LEU A 140 4.07 9.77 1.59
CA LEU A 140 5.34 9.02 1.67
C LEU A 140 5.28 7.72 0.86
N SER A 141 6.20 7.54 -0.08
CA SER A 141 6.45 6.26 -0.75
C SER A 141 7.68 5.56 -0.19
N TRP A 142 7.50 4.31 0.24
CA TRP A 142 8.55 3.41 0.75
C TRP A 142 8.65 2.11 -0.05
N LEU A 143 7.64 1.84 -0.88
CA LEU A 143 7.62 0.74 -1.85
C LEU A 143 8.13 1.20 -3.20
N GLU A 144 8.85 0.31 -3.87
CA GLU A 144 9.25 0.46 -5.25
C GLU A 144 8.26 -0.27 -6.15
N TYR A 145 7.38 0.49 -6.82
CA TYR A 145 6.43 -0.06 -7.79
C TYR A 145 7.11 -0.17 -9.16
N GLU A 146 7.65 -1.35 -9.47
CA GLU A 146 8.02 -1.72 -10.84
C GLU A 146 6.87 -2.48 -11.51
N LEU A 147 6.78 -2.43 -12.85
CA LEU A 147 5.77 -3.14 -13.67
C LEU A 147 5.66 -4.65 -13.36
N TYR A 148 6.66 -5.25 -12.72
CA TYR A 148 6.73 -6.68 -12.38
C TYR A 148 7.00 -6.96 -10.90
N VAL A 149 7.02 -5.93 -10.04
CA VAL A 149 7.36 -6.06 -8.62
C VAL A 149 6.37 -5.23 -7.80
N SER A 150 5.10 -5.54 -7.96
CA SER A 150 4.06 -5.05 -7.05
C SER A 150 3.97 -5.96 -5.82
N PRO A 151 3.53 -5.44 -4.66
CA PRO A 151 3.13 -6.28 -3.56
C PRO A 151 2.16 -7.36 -4.03
N ALA A 152 2.55 -8.63 -3.92
CA ALA A 152 1.77 -9.72 -4.49
C ALA A 152 2.05 -11.06 -3.81
N PHE A 153 1.04 -11.90 -3.79
CA PHE A 153 1.21 -13.33 -3.55
C PHE A 153 1.80 -13.99 -4.79
N LEU A 154 2.88 -14.77 -4.61
CA LEU A 154 3.53 -15.47 -5.71
C LEU A 154 2.71 -16.71 -6.11
N PRO A 155 2.29 -16.83 -7.39
CA PRO A 155 1.48 -17.97 -7.81
C PRO A 155 2.19 -19.31 -7.61
N GLY A 156 1.51 -20.25 -6.94
CA GLY A 156 2.06 -21.58 -6.65
C GLY A 156 3.05 -21.63 -5.49
N GLU A 157 3.24 -20.52 -4.78
CA GLU A 157 4.08 -20.44 -3.60
C GLU A 157 3.30 -19.92 -2.39
N GLU A 158 3.71 -20.33 -1.20
CA GLU A 158 3.17 -19.82 0.07
C GLU A 158 3.91 -18.54 0.50
N VAL A 159 4.11 -17.62 -0.45
CA VAL A 159 4.96 -16.43 -0.29
C VAL A 159 4.26 -15.15 -0.75
N PHE A 160 4.40 -14.10 0.05
CA PHE A 160 4.11 -12.72 -0.33
C PHE A 160 5.41 -11.97 -0.59
N GLN A 161 5.47 -11.15 -1.64
CA GLN A 161 6.68 -10.42 -2.00
C GLN A 161 6.43 -8.91 -2.07
N ILE A 162 7.39 -8.12 -1.60
CA ILE A 162 7.48 -6.66 -1.83
C ILE A 162 8.91 -6.27 -2.23
N LYS A 163 9.06 -5.06 -2.77
CA LYS A 163 10.37 -4.41 -2.96
C LYS A 163 10.33 -3.01 -2.37
N THR A 164 11.29 -2.69 -1.53
CA THR A 164 11.43 -1.38 -0.89
C THR A 164 12.21 -0.42 -1.78
N VAL A 165 12.03 0.89 -1.59
CA VAL A 165 12.71 1.96 -2.36
C VAL A 165 14.24 1.93 -2.31
N ASP A 166 14.83 1.21 -1.34
CA ASP A 166 16.27 0.99 -1.25
C ASP A 166 16.77 -0.24 -2.01
N GLY A 167 15.87 -0.90 -2.76
CA GLY A 167 16.14 -2.00 -3.66
C GLY A 167 16.12 -3.38 -3.00
N ILE A 168 15.69 -3.50 -1.74
CA ILE A 168 15.62 -4.78 -1.04
C ILE A 168 14.29 -5.46 -1.38
N ARG A 169 14.37 -6.71 -1.86
CA ARG A 169 13.19 -7.57 -1.99
C ARG A 169 13.01 -8.39 -0.74
N TYR A 170 11.81 -8.33 -0.16
CA TYR A 170 11.43 -9.20 0.95
C TYR A 170 10.42 -10.22 0.48
N ARG A 171 10.61 -11.47 0.91
CA ARG A 171 9.66 -12.56 0.79
C ARG A 171 9.20 -12.96 2.18
N PHE A 172 7.90 -13.04 2.36
CA PHE A 172 7.26 -13.39 3.63
C PHE A 172 6.53 -14.71 3.47
N ASP A 173 6.65 -15.59 4.45
CA ASP A 173 5.76 -16.75 4.58
C ASP A 173 4.33 -16.24 4.84
N ILE A 174 3.35 -16.70 4.06
CA ILE A 174 2.00 -16.12 4.13
C ILE A 174 1.21 -16.54 5.38
N ASN A 175 1.61 -17.64 6.03
CA ASN A 175 0.89 -18.20 7.17
C ASN A 175 1.31 -17.54 8.48
N THR A 176 2.59 -17.22 8.59
CA THR A 176 3.23 -16.62 9.77
C THR A 176 3.46 -15.12 9.59
N GLY A 177 3.65 -14.66 8.35
CA GLY A 177 4.12 -13.33 8.02
C GLY A 177 5.61 -13.11 8.33
N GLU A 178 6.39 -14.15 8.64
CA GLU A 178 7.83 -14.04 8.89
C GLU A 178 8.61 -13.81 7.60
N ILE A 179 9.69 -13.02 7.66
CA ILE A 179 10.61 -12.83 6.54
C ILE A 179 11.39 -14.13 6.32
N VAL A 180 11.24 -14.74 5.15
CA VAL A 180 11.95 -15.96 4.75
C VAL A 180 13.12 -15.68 3.82
N ASP A 181 13.13 -14.54 3.14
CA ASP A 181 14.25 -14.09 2.29
C ASP A 181 14.29 -12.56 2.20
N SER A 182 15.50 -12.00 2.17
CA SER A 182 15.75 -10.57 2.00
C SER A 182 17.00 -10.36 1.13
N ASN A 183 16.81 -10.01 -0.15
CA ASN A 183 17.89 -9.91 -1.14
C ASN A 183 17.93 -8.52 -1.79
N LYS A 184 19.13 -7.91 -1.83
CA LYS A 184 19.38 -6.62 -2.52
C LYS A 184 19.73 -6.79 -4.02
N LYS A 185 19.95 -8.03 -4.49
CA LYS A 185 20.76 -8.33 -5.68
C LYS A 185 20.12 -8.08 -7.06
N ASP A 186 18.85 -7.71 -7.15
CA ASP A 186 18.16 -7.73 -8.46
C ASP A 186 18.04 -6.36 -9.16
N ALA A 187 18.50 -5.27 -8.53
CA ALA A 187 18.41 -3.93 -9.14
C ALA A 187 19.61 -3.61 -10.07
N ASP A 188 20.78 -4.23 -9.85
CA ASP A 188 22.00 -3.93 -10.62
C ASP A 188 22.23 -4.85 -11.83
N SER A 189 21.38 -5.86 -12.06
CA SER A 189 21.66 -6.91 -13.07
C SER A 189 20.93 -6.75 -14.41
N LYS A 190 20.29 -5.61 -14.70
CA LYS A 190 19.59 -5.38 -15.98
C LYS A 190 19.90 -4.03 -16.64
N LEU A 191 21.19 -3.77 -16.89
CA LEU A 191 21.65 -2.87 -17.96
C LEU A 191 22.99 -3.39 -18.54
N THR A 192 23.02 -4.63 -19.01
CA THR A 192 23.98 -5.02 -20.05
C THR A 192 23.20 -5.11 -21.35
N GLU A 193 23.39 -4.12 -22.21
CA GLU A 193 22.84 -4.10 -23.56
C GLU A 193 23.19 -5.39 -24.32
N PRO A 194 22.31 -5.90 -25.20
CA PRO A 194 22.74 -6.89 -26.17
C PRO A 194 23.68 -6.21 -27.16
N GLY A 195 24.99 -6.40 -26.95
CA GLY A 195 25.98 -6.12 -27.97
C GLY A 195 25.80 -7.09 -29.15
N ASN A 196 25.40 -6.55 -30.29
CA ASN A 196 25.89 -6.90 -31.63
C ASN A 196 25.44 -5.87 -32.65
#